data_AF-A0A7Y2SPC5-F1
#
_entry.id   AF-A0A7Y2SPC5-F1
#
_cell.length_a   1.000
_cell.length_b   1.000
_cell.length_c   1.000
_cell.angle_alpha   90.00
_cell.angle_beta   90.00
_cell.angle_gamma   90.00
#
_symmetry.space_group_name_H-M   'P 1'
#
loop_
_entity.id
_entity.type
_entity.pdbx_description
1 polymer ?
#
loop_
_entity_poly.entity_id
_entity_poly.type
_entity_poly.pdbx_seq_one_letter_code
_entity_poly.pdbx_strand_id
1 'polypeptide(L)'
;MTRLLILKCSARKRGGPEPTPVVDRYDGPLWQVLRSYLREQPMFAADLVVYGLSAEFGLIPGDQHIPHYDRTMDPEQADALRPQVLEAFVALMGQGYDQLCLGVSDRYLRAMEGWQALVPADVTVRVTDGPMGAKLGQLRAWLEGREWSPAERPAHLAAPAAPRGEVVLAGVHLRLSREEVLERGRAAFVTDSAGAGRYRDWYVLIDGNPVSAKWLASVISGMPTSKFDAANARRALLALGIDVERAV
;
A
#
# COMPACT_ATOMS: atom_id res chain seq x y z
N MET A 1 0.60 -25.57 12.24
CA MET A 1 -0.63 -24.77 12.13
C MET A 1 -0.78 -24.41 10.68
N THR A 2 -1.76 -24.96 9.98
CA THR A 2 -1.85 -24.86 8.53
C THR A 2 -2.56 -23.57 8.14
N ARG A 3 -1.93 -22.77 7.27
CA ARG A 3 -2.41 -21.44 6.90
C ARG A 3 -2.71 -21.39 5.41
N LEU A 4 -3.89 -20.89 5.05
CA LEU A 4 -4.29 -20.65 3.66
C LEU A 4 -4.24 -19.15 3.34
N LEU A 5 -3.51 -18.80 2.28
CA LEU A 5 -3.46 -17.46 1.71
C LEU A 5 -4.06 -17.46 0.31
N ILE A 6 -5.10 -16.66 0.09
CA ILE A 6 -5.68 -16.41 -1.23
C ILE A 6 -5.40 -14.97 -1.64
N LEU A 7 -4.66 -14.77 -2.72
CA LEU A 7 -4.36 -13.46 -3.28
C LEU A 7 -5.06 -13.27 -4.63
N LYS A 8 -5.58 -12.08 -4.91
CA LYS A 8 -6.06 -11.77 -6.26
C LYS A 8 -4.91 -11.78 -7.27
N CYS A 9 -5.22 -12.10 -8.53
CA CYS A 9 -4.26 -11.92 -9.61
C CYS A 9 -3.87 -10.44 -9.80
N SER A 10 -2.72 -10.21 -10.42
CA SER A 10 -2.21 -8.86 -10.70
C SER A 10 -2.26 -8.53 -12.19
N ALA A 11 -2.48 -7.24 -12.48
CA ALA A 11 -2.38 -6.73 -13.85
C ALA A 11 -0.97 -6.99 -14.41
N ARG A 12 0.06 -6.58 -13.66
CA ARG A 12 1.46 -6.88 -14.00
C ARG A 12 1.77 -8.36 -13.82
N LYS A 13 2.39 -8.96 -14.82
CA LYS A 13 2.88 -10.34 -14.79
C LYS A 13 4.36 -10.37 -15.17
N ARG A 14 5.14 -11.22 -14.51
CA ARG A 14 6.57 -11.42 -14.75
C ARG A 14 6.81 -12.51 -15.78
N GLY A 15 7.99 -12.49 -16.38
CA GLY A 15 8.44 -13.51 -17.32
C GLY A 15 7.88 -13.35 -18.72
N GLY A 16 8.35 -14.22 -19.62
CA GLY A 16 7.90 -14.30 -21.00
C GLY A 16 6.62 -15.13 -21.17
N PRO A 17 6.33 -15.62 -22.40
CA PRO A 17 5.14 -16.42 -22.68
C PRO A 17 5.14 -17.78 -21.96
N GLU A 18 6.31 -18.32 -21.66
CA GLU A 18 6.50 -19.63 -21.02
C GLU A 18 5.74 -19.75 -19.69
N PRO A 19 5.01 -20.85 -19.44
CA PRO A 19 4.31 -21.08 -18.18
C PRO A 19 5.23 -20.89 -16.96
N THR A 20 4.74 -20.19 -15.95
CA THR A 20 5.49 -19.83 -14.72
C THR A 20 4.57 -20.05 -13.52
N PRO A 21 5.06 -20.53 -12.37
CA PRO A 21 4.25 -20.67 -11.16
C PRO A 21 3.47 -19.39 -10.83
N VAL A 22 2.23 -19.51 -10.34
CA VAL A 22 1.39 -18.37 -9.94
C VAL A 22 2.11 -17.38 -9.02
N VAL A 23 2.83 -17.90 -8.01
CA VAL A 23 3.61 -17.09 -7.04
C VAL A 23 4.67 -16.22 -7.73
N ASP A 24 5.23 -16.70 -8.84
CA ASP A 24 6.27 -16.02 -9.60
C ASP A 24 5.73 -15.21 -10.77
N ARG A 25 4.59 -15.64 -11.35
CA ARG A 25 3.92 -14.98 -12.46
C ARG A 25 3.33 -13.64 -12.04
N TYR A 26 2.60 -13.57 -10.95
CA TYR A 26 1.91 -12.34 -10.55
C TYR A 26 2.86 -11.35 -9.86
N ASP A 27 2.86 -10.09 -10.28
CA ASP A 27 3.77 -9.05 -9.78
C ASP A 27 3.05 -7.84 -9.18
N GLY A 28 1.92 -8.09 -8.54
CA GLY A 28 1.26 -7.10 -7.69
C GLY A 28 2.01 -6.90 -6.37
N PRO A 29 1.81 -5.77 -5.68
CA PRO A 29 2.46 -5.50 -4.39
C PRO A 29 2.26 -6.60 -3.32
N LEU A 30 1.08 -7.21 -3.25
CA LEU A 30 0.80 -8.31 -2.31
C LEU A 30 1.66 -9.56 -2.62
N TRP A 31 1.83 -9.89 -3.91
CA TRP A 31 2.70 -10.98 -4.35
C TRP A 31 4.18 -10.70 -4.08
N GLN A 32 4.59 -9.44 -4.18
CA GLN A 32 5.96 -9.02 -3.81
C GLN A 32 6.20 -9.19 -2.31
N VAL A 33 5.23 -8.85 -1.45
CA VAL A 33 5.30 -9.10 0.00
C VAL A 33 5.41 -10.59 0.28
N LEU A 34 4.55 -11.41 -0.33
CA LEU A 34 4.60 -12.87 -0.20
C LEU A 34 5.98 -13.41 -0.58
N ARG A 35 6.49 -13.08 -1.77
CA ARG A 35 7.81 -13.55 -2.22
C ARG A 35 8.95 -13.06 -1.32
N SER A 36 8.84 -11.87 -0.75
CA SER A 36 9.82 -11.38 0.22
C SER A 36 9.82 -12.25 1.47
N TYR A 37 8.64 -12.53 2.01
CA TYR A 37 8.46 -13.40 3.18
C TYR A 37 8.96 -14.82 2.92
N LEU A 38 8.60 -15.46 1.79
CA LEU A 38 9.05 -16.81 1.44
C LEU A 38 10.58 -16.91 1.37
N ARG A 39 11.26 -15.86 0.87
CA ARG A 39 12.73 -15.80 0.80
C ARG A 39 13.37 -15.53 2.17
N GLU A 40 12.75 -14.67 2.98
CA GLU A 40 13.27 -14.27 4.30
C GLU A 40 13.04 -15.33 5.38
N GLN A 41 11.96 -16.12 5.27
CA GLN A 41 11.46 -17.01 6.33
C GLN A 41 11.05 -18.40 5.79
N PRO A 42 11.93 -19.14 5.10
CA PRO A 42 11.56 -20.39 4.41
C PRO A 42 11.05 -21.48 5.35
N MET A 43 11.59 -21.59 6.58
CA MET A 43 11.12 -22.58 7.56
C MET A 43 9.69 -22.31 8.04
N PHE A 44 9.33 -21.04 8.23
CA PHE A 44 7.98 -20.66 8.65
C PHE A 44 6.97 -20.68 7.48
N ALA A 45 7.45 -20.79 6.24
CA ALA A 45 6.61 -20.93 5.06
C ALA A 45 6.14 -22.37 4.80
N ALA A 46 6.68 -23.37 5.50
CA ALA A 46 6.35 -24.78 5.27
C ALA A 46 4.84 -25.09 5.44
N ASP A 47 4.19 -24.47 6.43
CA ASP A 47 2.76 -24.65 6.71
C ASP A 47 1.85 -23.67 5.93
N LEU A 48 2.41 -22.89 5.00
CA LEU A 48 1.67 -21.88 4.23
C LEU A 48 1.28 -22.43 2.85
N VAL A 49 -0.04 -22.59 2.65
CA VAL A 49 -0.63 -22.91 1.35
C VAL A 49 -1.06 -21.63 0.67
N VAL A 50 -0.68 -21.45 -0.60
CA VAL A 50 -0.96 -20.22 -1.37
C VAL A 50 -1.84 -20.55 -2.57
N TYR A 51 -2.87 -19.74 -2.78
CA TYR A 51 -3.74 -19.76 -3.96
C TYR A 51 -3.85 -18.37 -4.60
N GLY A 52 -3.99 -18.36 -5.93
CA GLY A 52 -4.30 -17.18 -6.72
C GLY A 52 -5.76 -17.19 -7.18
N LEU A 53 -6.49 -16.10 -6.96
CA LEU A 53 -7.80 -15.87 -7.57
C LEU A 53 -7.62 -15.11 -8.90
N SER A 54 -7.70 -15.84 -10.00
CA SER A 54 -7.43 -15.43 -11.37
C SER A 54 -8.68 -15.04 -12.14
N ALA A 55 -8.58 -13.96 -12.91
CA ALA A 55 -9.59 -13.54 -13.89
C ALA A 55 -9.78 -14.55 -15.04
N GLU A 56 -8.75 -15.36 -15.32
CA GLU A 56 -8.73 -16.32 -16.43
C GLU A 56 -9.01 -17.74 -15.94
N PHE A 57 -8.45 -18.09 -14.79
CA PHE A 57 -8.34 -19.49 -14.34
C PHE A 57 -9.15 -19.80 -13.08
N GLY A 58 -9.88 -18.83 -12.51
CA GLY A 58 -10.56 -19.02 -11.24
C GLY A 58 -9.59 -19.16 -10.07
N LEU A 59 -9.89 -20.02 -9.10
CA LEU A 59 -9.08 -20.22 -7.90
C LEU A 59 -8.04 -21.34 -8.12
N ILE A 60 -6.76 -20.99 -8.17
CA ILE A 60 -5.67 -21.89 -8.58
C ILE A 60 -4.51 -21.95 -7.58
N PRO A 61 -3.82 -23.10 -7.43
CA PRO A 61 -2.65 -23.22 -6.55
C PRO A 61 -1.50 -22.28 -6.91
N GLY A 62 -0.70 -21.90 -5.91
CA GLY A 62 0.44 -20.99 -6.06
C GLY A 62 1.61 -21.54 -6.90
N ASP A 63 1.72 -22.86 -6.98
CA ASP A 63 2.71 -23.60 -7.77
C ASP A 63 2.22 -23.98 -9.17
N GLN A 64 0.92 -23.78 -9.46
CA GLN A 64 0.37 -24.02 -10.79
C GLN A 64 1.08 -23.11 -11.81
N HIS A 65 1.61 -23.72 -12.85
CA HIS A 65 2.26 -22.98 -13.93
C HIS A 65 1.21 -22.41 -14.88
N ILE A 66 1.23 -21.08 -15.06
CA ILE A 66 0.29 -20.38 -15.93
C ILE A 66 1.03 -19.56 -16.99
N PRO A 67 0.49 -19.51 -18.23
CA PRO A 67 1.06 -18.69 -19.29
C PRO A 67 0.89 -17.20 -18.97
N HIS A 68 1.58 -16.36 -19.74
CA HIS A 68 1.30 -14.92 -19.73
C HIS A 68 -0.08 -14.64 -20.33
N TYR A 69 -0.91 -13.85 -19.66
CA TYR A 69 -2.23 -13.44 -20.15
C TYR A 69 -2.55 -12.00 -19.75
N ASP A 70 -3.45 -11.34 -20.47
CA ASP A 70 -3.93 -10.01 -20.12
C ASP A 70 -5.46 -10.00 -20.02
N ARG A 71 -5.95 -10.34 -18.82
CA ARG A 71 -7.37 -10.31 -18.49
C ARG A 71 -7.56 -9.73 -17.11
N THR A 72 -8.53 -8.83 -17.01
CA THR A 72 -8.94 -8.23 -15.74
C THR A 72 -10.33 -8.74 -15.39
N MET A 73 -10.57 -9.10 -14.14
CA MET A 73 -11.82 -9.74 -13.71
C MET A 73 -12.99 -8.77 -13.63
N ASP A 74 -13.72 -8.46 -14.69
CA ASP A 74 -14.91 -7.60 -14.63
C ASP A 74 -16.09 -8.27 -13.88
N PRO A 75 -17.18 -7.54 -13.58
CA PRO A 75 -18.32 -8.11 -12.87
C PRO A 75 -18.96 -9.34 -13.53
N GLU A 76 -19.07 -9.35 -14.87
CA GLU A 76 -19.65 -10.46 -15.62
C GLU A 76 -18.75 -11.70 -15.53
N GLN A 77 -17.44 -11.49 -15.68
CA GLN A 77 -16.44 -12.53 -15.52
C GLN A 77 -16.41 -13.08 -14.09
N ALA A 78 -16.57 -12.23 -13.08
CA ALA A 78 -16.64 -12.65 -11.70
C ALA A 78 -17.85 -13.55 -11.45
N ASP A 79 -19.02 -13.17 -11.98
CA ASP A 79 -20.24 -13.98 -11.86
C ASP A 79 -20.13 -15.31 -12.61
N ALA A 80 -19.53 -15.30 -13.80
CA ALA A 80 -19.30 -16.50 -14.60
C ALA A 80 -18.35 -17.49 -13.91
N LEU A 81 -17.30 -16.99 -13.25
CA LEU A 81 -16.35 -17.82 -12.51
C LEU A 81 -16.86 -18.27 -11.14
N ARG A 82 -17.86 -17.59 -10.56
CA ARG A 82 -18.29 -17.81 -9.17
C ARG A 82 -18.62 -19.27 -8.85
N PRO A 83 -19.39 -20.03 -9.65
CA PRO A 83 -19.68 -21.43 -9.34
C PRO A 83 -18.41 -22.28 -9.20
N GLN A 84 -17.49 -22.16 -10.16
CA GLN A 84 -16.23 -22.89 -10.17
C GLN A 84 -15.31 -22.47 -9.00
N VAL A 85 -15.26 -21.17 -8.71
CA VAL A 85 -14.45 -20.63 -7.60
C VAL A 85 -14.98 -21.12 -6.26
N LEU A 86 -16.30 -21.12 -6.04
CA LEU A 86 -16.90 -21.62 -4.80
C LEU A 86 -16.71 -23.12 -4.64
N GLU A 87 -16.82 -23.90 -5.72
CA GLU A 87 -16.54 -25.35 -5.69
C GLU A 87 -15.09 -25.62 -5.26
N ALA A 88 -14.12 -24.94 -5.87
CA ALA A 88 -12.71 -25.04 -5.48
C ALA A 88 -12.48 -24.57 -4.03
N PHE A 89 -13.19 -23.53 -3.60
CA PHE A 89 -13.10 -23.02 -2.22
C PHE A 89 -13.65 -24.01 -1.19
N VAL A 90 -14.77 -24.68 -1.47
CA VAL A 90 -15.31 -25.76 -0.61
C VAL A 90 -14.31 -26.89 -0.48
N ALA A 91 -13.73 -27.34 -1.61
CA ALA A 91 -12.72 -28.38 -1.60
C ALA A 91 -11.48 -27.98 -0.76
N LEU A 92 -11.09 -26.70 -0.79
CA LEU A 92 -10.03 -26.18 0.05
C LEU A 92 -10.39 -26.19 1.53
N MET A 93 -11.57 -25.69 1.90
CA MET A 93 -11.98 -25.66 3.31
C MET A 93 -12.06 -27.07 3.90
N GLY A 94 -12.39 -28.08 3.10
CA GLY A 94 -12.36 -29.49 3.49
C GLY A 94 -10.97 -30.06 3.80
N GLN A 95 -9.87 -29.36 3.47
CA GLN A 95 -8.51 -29.81 3.79
C GLN A 95 -8.08 -29.52 5.24
N GLY A 96 -8.83 -28.70 5.98
CA GLY A 96 -8.56 -28.37 7.37
C GLY A 96 -7.43 -27.34 7.54
N TYR A 97 -7.80 -26.05 7.57
CA TYR A 97 -6.90 -24.94 7.82
C TYR A 97 -7.20 -24.29 9.16
N ASP A 98 -6.18 -23.82 9.88
CA ASP A 98 -6.39 -23.06 11.12
C ASP A 98 -6.67 -21.57 10.83
N GLN A 99 -6.10 -21.06 9.75
CA GLN A 99 -6.15 -19.65 9.39
C GLN A 99 -6.36 -19.45 7.89
N LEU A 100 -7.18 -18.44 7.55
CA LEU A 100 -7.43 -18.00 6.19
C LEU A 100 -7.11 -16.50 6.07
N CYS A 101 -6.28 -16.12 5.10
CA CYS A 101 -6.09 -14.72 4.71
C CYS A 101 -6.52 -14.48 3.27
N LEU A 102 -7.41 -13.49 3.08
CA LEU A 102 -7.91 -13.05 1.78
C LEU A 102 -7.31 -11.68 1.41
N GLY A 103 -6.32 -11.71 0.52
CA GLY A 103 -5.68 -10.54 -0.08
C GLY A 103 -6.33 -10.14 -1.40
N VAL A 104 -7.64 -9.90 -1.36
CA VAL A 104 -8.48 -9.63 -2.54
C VAL A 104 -9.08 -8.22 -2.49
N SER A 105 -9.59 -7.75 -3.62
CA SER A 105 -10.38 -6.51 -3.71
C SER A 105 -11.85 -6.83 -3.88
N ASP A 106 -12.75 -5.89 -3.61
CA ASP A 106 -14.21 -6.08 -3.71
C ASP A 106 -14.64 -6.68 -5.06
N ARG A 107 -14.03 -6.21 -6.15
CA ARG A 107 -14.21 -6.74 -7.51
C ARG A 107 -13.94 -8.25 -7.63
N TYR A 108 -12.96 -8.76 -6.88
CA TYR A 108 -12.60 -10.19 -6.84
C TYR A 108 -13.43 -10.95 -5.80
N LEU A 109 -13.85 -10.30 -4.70
CA LEU A 109 -14.76 -10.91 -3.73
C LEU A 109 -16.11 -11.27 -4.35
N ARG A 110 -16.55 -10.56 -5.39
CA ARG A 110 -17.75 -10.95 -6.18
C ARG A 110 -17.66 -12.37 -6.73
N ALA A 111 -16.48 -12.81 -7.20
CA ALA A 111 -16.28 -14.18 -7.68
C ALA A 111 -16.29 -15.22 -6.54
N MET A 112 -16.29 -14.77 -5.29
CA MET A 112 -16.35 -15.61 -4.10
C MET A 112 -17.62 -15.33 -3.28
N GLU A 113 -18.61 -14.60 -3.79
CA GLU A 113 -19.80 -14.23 -3.03
C GLU A 113 -20.48 -15.45 -2.40
N GLY A 114 -20.71 -15.40 -1.07
CA GLY A 114 -21.19 -16.53 -0.28
C GLY A 114 -20.10 -17.35 0.44
N TRP A 115 -18.81 -17.05 0.20
CA TRP A 115 -17.68 -17.77 0.83
C TRP A 115 -17.74 -17.83 2.35
N GLN A 116 -18.28 -16.80 3.01
CA GLN A 116 -18.34 -16.72 4.47
C GLN A 116 -19.12 -17.89 5.09
N ALA A 117 -20.17 -18.37 4.41
CA ALA A 117 -20.97 -19.50 4.87
C ALA A 117 -20.27 -20.85 4.69
N LEU A 118 -19.18 -20.88 3.92
CA LEU A 118 -18.41 -22.08 3.59
C LEU A 118 -17.18 -22.26 4.48
N VAL A 119 -16.84 -21.25 5.28
CA VAL A 119 -15.68 -21.30 6.19
C VAL A 119 -16.10 -21.93 7.52
N PRO A 120 -15.41 -23.00 7.98
CA PRO A 120 -15.66 -23.56 9.30
C PRO A 120 -15.45 -22.53 10.43
N ALA A 121 -16.24 -22.65 11.50
CA ALA A 121 -16.31 -21.64 12.57
C ALA A 121 -15.02 -21.52 13.40
N ASP A 122 -14.17 -22.55 13.38
CA ASP A 122 -12.87 -22.63 14.06
C ASP A 122 -11.72 -22.00 13.24
N VAL A 123 -11.95 -21.64 11.98
CA VAL A 123 -10.95 -20.99 11.13
C VAL A 123 -10.86 -19.50 11.47
N THR A 124 -9.66 -19.04 11.81
CA THR A 124 -9.42 -17.60 11.97
C THR A 124 -9.29 -16.92 10.61
N VAL A 125 -10.21 -16.01 10.29
CA VAL A 125 -10.25 -15.33 8.99
C VAL A 125 -9.73 -13.89 9.07
N ARG A 126 -8.85 -13.52 8.12
CA ARG A 126 -8.41 -12.14 7.87
C ARG A 126 -8.72 -11.75 6.43
N VAL A 127 -9.43 -10.65 6.24
CA VAL A 127 -9.59 -10.02 4.91
C VAL A 127 -8.83 -8.71 4.90
N THR A 128 -7.92 -8.51 3.94
CA THR A 128 -7.12 -7.28 3.90
C THR A 128 -7.91 -6.09 3.34
N ASP A 129 -7.92 -4.98 4.07
CA ASP A 129 -8.74 -3.80 3.75
C ASP A 129 -7.96 -2.47 3.78
N GLY A 130 -8.66 -1.39 3.47
CA GLY A 130 -8.08 -0.04 3.44
C GLY A 130 -7.13 0.23 2.26
N PRO A 131 -6.35 1.33 2.32
CA PRO A 131 -5.39 1.71 1.28
C PRO A 131 -4.33 0.63 1.06
N MET A 132 -3.71 0.60 -0.13
CA MET A 132 -2.71 -0.42 -0.49
C MET A 132 -1.62 -0.60 0.57
N GLY A 133 -1.08 0.47 1.14
CA GLY A 133 -0.08 0.39 2.21
C GLY A 133 -0.58 -0.33 3.47
N ALA A 134 -1.84 -0.14 3.85
CA ALA A 134 -2.47 -0.86 4.96
C ALA A 134 -2.61 -2.35 4.64
N LYS A 135 -3.12 -2.68 3.43
CA LYS A 135 -3.22 -4.08 2.98
C LYS A 135 -1.87 -4.81 2.99
N LEU A 136 -0.81 -4.14 2.55
CA LEU A 136 0.55 -4.70 2.58
C LEU A 136 1.03 -4.94 4.02
N GLY A 137 0.79 -3.99 4.93
CA GLY A 137 1.11 -4.14 6.33
C GLY A 137 0.33 -5.27 7.00
N GLN A 138 -0.97 -5.38 6.73
CA GLN A 138 -1.84 -6.44 7.23
C GLN A 138 -1.38 -7.82 6.75
N LEU A 139 -1.10 -7.96 5.45
CA LEU A 139 -0.57 -9.21 4.88
C LEU A 139 0.77 -9.60 5.52
N ARG A 140 1.70 -8.63 5.64
CA ARG A 140 3.02 -8.86 6.24
C ARG A 140 2.89 -9.33 7.70
N ALA A 141 2.07 -8.64 8.49
CA ALA A 141 1.83 -9.00 9.89
C ALA A 141 1.20 -10.39 10.01
N TRP A 142 0.21 -10.71 9.18
CA TRP A 142 -0.42 -12.03 9.16
C TRP A 142 0.56 -13.15 8.79
N LEU A 143 1.40 -12.94 7.77
CA LEU A 143 2.45 -13.89 7.38
C LEU A 143 3.44 -14.15 8.54
N GLU A 144 3.77 -13.11 9.30
CA GLU A 144 4.66 -13.19 10.46
C GLU A 144 3.97 -13.65 11.76
N GLY A 145 2.65 -13.92 11.73
CA GLY A 145 1.90 -14.31 12.93
C GLY A 145 1.78 -13.21 13.98
N ARG A 146 1.87 -11.94 13.57
CA ARG A 146 1.76 -10.77 14.45
C ARG A 146 0.43 -10.05 14.23
N GLU A 147 -0.07 -9.39 15.26
CA GLU A 147 -1.18 -8.45 15.07
C GLU A 147 -0.75 -7.25 14.25
N TRP A 148 -1.59 -6.87 13.29
CA TRP A 148 -1.41 -5.63 12.57
C TRP A 148 -2.03 -4.49 13.35
N SER A 149 -1.21 -3.51 13.74
CA SER A 149 -1.68 -2.18 14.11
C SER A 149 -1.44 -1.23 12.93
N PRO A 150 -2.41 -0.37 12.60
CA PRO A 150 -2.11 0.79 11.78
C PRO A 150 -1.00 1.55 12.50
N ALA A 151 0.14 1.80 11.85
CA ALA A 151 1.12 2.71 12.40
C ALA A 151 0.39 4.02 12.74
N GLU A 152 0.42 4.43 14.01
CA GLU A 152 -0.10 5.74 14.40
C GLU A 152 0.58 6.76 13.49
N ARG A 153 -0.21 7.40 12.63
CA ARG A 153 0.30 8.52 11.86
C ARG A 153 0.43 9.64 12.87
N PRO A 154 1.65 10.07 13.19
CA PRO A 154 1.84 11.08 14.22
C PRO A 154 1.11 12.35 13.77
N ALA A 155 0.41 12.99 14.71
CA ALA A 155 -0.25 14.27 14.45
C ALA A 155 0.77 15.35 14.07
N HIS A 156 2.01 15.18 14.54
CA HIS A 156 3.11 16.11 14.39
C HIS A 156 4.37 15.38 13.92
N LEU A 157 5.00 15.89 12.86
CA LEU A 157 6.33 15.47 12.43
C LEU A 157 7.33 16.55 12.84
N ALA A 158 8.10 16.25 13.91
CA ALA A 158 9.17 17.11 14.36
C ALA A 158 10.38 17.01 13.41
N ALA A 159 10.94 18.16 13.03
CA ALA A 159 12.21 18.20 12.35
C ALA A 159 13.33 17.69 13.28
N PRO A 160 14.41 17.10 12.74
CA PRO A 160 15.55 16.68 13.55
C PRO A 160 16.14 17.85 14.34
N ALA A 161 16.61 17.62 15.57
CA ALA A 161 17.23 18.64 16.41
C ALA A 161 18.45 19.31 15.74
N ALA A 162 19.17 18.55 14.91
CA ALA A 162 20.19 19.05 13.99
C ALA A 162 19.73 18.78 12.55
N PRO A 163 18.95 19.68 11.94
CA PRO A 163 18.53 19.53 10.55
C PRO A 163 19.75 19.62 9.63
N ARG A 164 19.69 18.97 8.47
CA ARG A 164 20.81 18.99 7.50
C ARG A 164 21.07 20.40 6.99
N GLY A 165 20.05 21.25 6.95
CA GLY A 165 20.12 22.60 6.39
C GLY A 165 20.27 22.63 4.88
N GLU A 166 20.27 21.46 4.23
CA GLU A 166 20.32 21.31 2.78
C GLU A 166 19.45 20.15 2.28
N VAL A 167 18.86 20.32 1.10
CA VAL A 167 18.04 19.31 0.43
C VAL A 167 17.96 19.56 -1.08
N VAL A 168 17.80 18.50 -1.87
CA VAL A 168 17.43 18.61 -3.29
C VAL A 168 15.91 18.40 -3.43
N LEU A 169 15.22 19.40 -3.97
CA LEU A 169 13.79 19.32 -4.27
C LEU A 169 13.55 19.64 -5.75
N ALA A 170 12.98 18.69 -6.49
CA ALA A 170 12.72 18.83 -7.94
C ALA A 170 13.95 19.30 -8.75
N GLY A 171 15.14 18.82 -8.37
CA GLY A 171 16.41 19.19 -9.01
C GLY A 171 17.05 20.48 -8.52
N VAL A 172 16.37 21.23 -7.64
CA VAL A 172 16.91 22.45 -7.02
C VAL A 172 17.61 22.12 -5.72
N HIS A 173 18.88 22.49 -5.60
CA HIS A 173 19.63 22.42 -4.36
C HIS A 173 19.27 23.61 -3.47
N LEU A 174 18.64 23.33 -2.33
CA LEU A 174 18.31 24.31 -1.32
C LEU A 174 19.28 24.17 -0.17
N ARG A 175 19.86 25.30 0.26
CA ARG A 175 20.63 25.40 1.50
C ARG A 175 20.09 26.61 2.27
N LEU A 176 19.20 26.33 3.21
CA LEU A 176 18.45 27.33 3.96
C LEU A 176 18.36 26.90 5.42
N SER A 177 18.51 27.84 6.33
CA SER A 177 18.17 27.70 7.73
C SER A 177 16.65 27.72 7.94
N ARG A 178 16.21 27.23 9.12
CA ARG A 178 14.80 27.30 9.54
C ARG A 178 14.26 28.72 9.42
N GLU A 179 15.02 29.73 9.87
CA GLU A 179 14.60 31.12 9.87
C GLU A 179 14.43 31.66 8.45
N GLU A 180 15.36 31.38 7.54
CA GLU A 180 15.26 31.80 6.13
C GLU A 180 14.04 31.19 5.43
N VAL A 181 13.69 29.94 5.76
CA VAL A 181 12.48 29.30 5.24
C VAL A 181 11.23 30.03 5.75
N LEU A 182 11.16 30.32 7.05
CA LEU A 182 10.03 31.02 7.65
C LEU A 182 9.92 32.45 7.13
N GLU A 183 11.02 33.18 6.97
CA GLU A 183 11.04 34.54 6.41
C GLU A 183 10.50 34.58 4.97
N ARG A 184 10.96 33.66 4.10
CA ARG A 184 10.42 33.55 2.73
C ARG A 184 8.94 33.19 2.73
N GLY A 185 8.54 32.28 3.62
CA GLY A 185 7.14 31.91 3.78
C GLY A 185 6.27 33.08 4.22
N ARG A 186 6.71 33.88 5.20
CA ARG A 186 6.02 35.10 5.66
C ARG A 186 5.87 36.11 4.53
N ALA A 187 6.95 36.41 3.81
CA ALA A 187 6.93 37.34 2.69
C ALA A 187 5.95 36.90 1.58
N ALA A 188 5.96 35.62 1.22
CA ALA A 188 5.04 35.08 0.22
C ALA A 188 3.59 35.04 0.71
N PHE A 189 3.36 34.78 1.99
CA PHE A 189 2.01 34.69 2.57
C PHE A 189 1.24 36.00 2.47
N VAL A 190 1.92 37.15 2.58
CA VAL A 190 1.33 38.48 2.37
C VAL A 190 0.76 38.61 0.95
N THR A 191 1.40 37.99 -0.04
CA THR A 191 1.01 38.08 -1.45
C THR A 191 0.05 36.98 -1.92
N ASP A 192 0.10 35.79 -1.31
CA ASP A 192 -0.67 34.60 -1.73
C ASP A 192 -1.20 33.79 -0.52
N SER A 193 -2.05 34.41 0.30
CA SER A 193 -2.72 33.73 1.42
C SER A 193 -3.70 32.65 0.94
N ALA A 194 -4.34 32.86 -0.21
CA ALA A 194 -5.31 31.93 -0.79
C ALA A 194 -4.66 30.63 -1.28
N GLY A 195 -3.45 30.69 -1.85
CA GLY A 195 -2.65 29.53 -2.21
C GLY A 195 -2.08 28.81 -0.99
N ALA A 196 -1.64 29.57 0.01
CA ALA A 196 -1.12 29.05 1.27
C ALA A 196 -2.14 28.18 2.01
N GLY A 197 -3.43 28.53 2.01
CA GLY A 197 -4.48 27.73 2.65
C GLY A 197 -4.84 26.40 1.97
N ARG A 198 -4.23 26.05 0.83
CA ARG A 198 -4.60 24.84 0.06
C ARG A 198 -3.86 23.60 0.53
N TYR A 199 -4.31 23.00 1.63
CA TYR A 199 -3.88 21.69 2.10
C TYR A 199 -5.06 20.78 2.44
N ARG A 200 -4.81 19.47 2.47
CA ARG A 200 -5.82 18.45 2.87
C ARG A 200 -5.37 17.68 4.10
N ASP A 201 -4.13 17.22 4.07
CA ASP A 201 -3.64 16.27 5.08
C ASP A 201 -2.56 16.85 6.00
N TRP A 202 -1.75 17.81 5.50
CA TRP A 202 -0.58 18.31 6.21
C TRP A 202 -0.37 19.81 5.99
N TYR A 203 -0.02 20.52 7.06
CA TYR A 203 0.28 21.94 7.06
C TYR A 203 1.54 22.26 7.88
N VAL A 204 2.05 23.46 7.71
CA VAL A 204 3.14 24.06 8.50
C VAL A 204 2.58 25.29 9.16
N LEU A 205 3.04 25.60 10.38
CA LEU A 205 2.71 26.85 11.03
C LEU A 205 3.73 27.92 10.66
N ILE A 206 3.25 29.02 10.09
CA ILE A 206 4.01 30.27 9.92
C ILE A 206 3.33 31.32 10.80
N ASP A 207 3.99 31.73 11.87
CA ASP A 207 3.45 32.65 12.89
C ASP A 207 2.06 32.25 13.39
N GLY A 208 1.85 30.94 13.60
CA GLY A 208 0.56 30.39 14.03
C GLY A 208 -0.49 30.21 12.92
N ASN A 209 -0.21 30.65 11.69
CA ASN A 209 -1.10 30.46 10.55
C ASN A 209 -0.78 29.14 9.84
N PRO A 210 -1.77 28.26 9.61
CA PRO A 210 -1.55 27.02 8.92
C PRO A 210 -1.42 27.26 7.40
N VAL A 211 -0.31 26.81 6.84
CA VAL A 211 -0.03 26.89 5.40
C VAL A 211 0.29 25.52 4.83
N SER A 212 0.00 25.33 3.56
CA SER A 212 0.29 24.11 2.83
C SER A 212 1.78 23.86 2.77
N ALA A 213 2.22 22.69 3.24
CA ALA A 213 3.61 22.26 3.14
C ALA A 213 4.12 22.29 1.69
N LYS A 214 3.23 21.99 0.73
CA LYS A 214 3.56 21.99 -0.70
C LYS A 214 3.72 23.40 -1.25
N TRP A 215 2.91 24.33 -0.78
CA TRP A 215 3.02 25.75 -1.10
C TRP A 215 4.32 26.32 -0.56
N LEU A 216 4.65 26.10 0.73
CA LEU A 216 5.90 26.59 1.31
C LEU A 216 7.13 26.02 0.59
N ALA A 217 7.11 24.72 0.27
CA ALA A 217 8.17 24.10 -0.53
C ALA A 217 8.30 24.71 -1.94
N SER A 218 7.19 25.16 -2.54
CA SER A 218 7.18 25.89 -3.81
C SER A 218 7.81 27.27 -3.67
N VAL A 219 7.45 28.01 -2.62
CA VAL A 219 8.01 29.33 -2.31
C VAL A 219 9.53 29.29 -2.17
N ILE A 220 10.06 28.37 -1.36
CA ILE A 220 11.50 28.31 -1.10
C ILE A 220 12.33 27.78 -2.28
N SER A 221 11.72 26.96 -3.15
CA SER A 221 12.40 26.38 -4.31
C SER A 221 12.22 27.15 -5.61
N GLY A 222 11.23 28.05 -5.68
CA GLY A 222 10.80 28.68 -6.92
C GLY A 222 10.16 27.72 -7.93
N MET A 223 9.97 26.44 -7.57
CA MET A 223 9.40 25.43 -8.46
C MET A 223 7.89 25.33 -8.25
N PRO A 224 7.08 25.17 -9.32
CA PRO A 224 5.65 25.00 -9.18
C PRO A 224 5.33 23.69 -8.45
N THR A 225 4.24 23.68 -7.69
CA THR A 225 3.82 22.51 -6.91
C THR A 225 3.59 21.25 -7.76
N SER A 226 3.40 21.34 -9.08
CA SER A 226 3.30 20.18 -9.97
C SER A 226 4.60 19.38 -10.11
N LYS A 227 5.77 19.94 -9.74
CA LYS A 227 7.08 19.31 -9.93
C LYS A 227 7.50 18.34 -8.82
N PHE A 228 6.73 18.27 -7.74
CA PHE A 228 6.99 17.36 -6.62
C PHE A 228 5.68 16.94 -5.95
N ASP A 229 5.69 15.80 -5.27
CA ASP A 229 4.56 15.35 -4.47
C ASP A 229 4.59 15.94 -3.04
N ALA A 230 3.50 15.75 -2.30
CA ALA A 230 3.39 16.26 -0.93
C ALA A 230 4.37 15.58 0.04
N ALA A 231 4.78 14.33 -0.20
CA ALA A 231 5.73 13.64 0.66
C ALA A 231 7.14 14.22 0.50
N ASN A 232 7.55 14.53 -0.73
CA ASN A 232 8.82 15.21 -1.03
C ASN A 232 8.87 16.60 -0.43
N ALA A 233 7.76 17.37 -0.53
CA ALA A 233 7.67 18.68 0.10
C ALA A 233 7.89 18.59 1.62
N ARG A 234 7.19 17.67 2.32
CA ARG A 234 7.37 17.48 3.77
C ARG A 234 8.79 17.05 4.13
N ARG A 235 9.36 16.08 3.41
CA ARG A 235 10.74 15.63 3.65
C ARG A 235 11.75 16.76 3.48
N ALA A 236 11.54 17.63 2.49
CA ALA A 236 12.40 18.79 2.27
C ALA A 236 12.30 19.79 3.42
N LEU A 237 11.08 20.12 3.86
CA LEU A 237 10.86 21.02 4.99
C LEU A 237 11.46 20.48 6.29
N LEU A 238 11.27 19.19 6.59
CA LEU A 238 11.89 18.54 7.75
C LEU A 238 13.42 18.58 7.69
N ALA A 239 14.02 18.37 6.51
CA ALA A 239 15.47 18.47 6.33
C ALA A 239 16.02 19.89 6.54
N LEU A 240 15.18 20.91 6.34
CA LEU A 240 15.47 22.33 6.58
C LEU A 240 15.04 22.82 7.98
N GLY A 241 14.61 21.90 8.87
CA GLY A 241 14.30 22.24 10.26
C GLY A 241 12.86 22.71 10.52
N ILE A 242 11.95 22.47 9.57
CA ILE A 242 10.55 22.89 9.65
C ILE A 242 9.67 21.72 10.04
N ASP A 243 8.95 21.88 11.15
CA ASP A 243 7.98 20.92 11.65
C ASP A 243 6.73 20.90 10.77
N VAL A 244 6.05 19.76 10.70
CA VAL A 244 4.84 19.60 9.88
C VAL A 244 3.72 18.96 10.69
N GLU A 245 2.57 19.60 10.69
CA GLU A 245 1.36 19.17 11.40
C GLU A 245 0.40 18.47 10.45
N ARG A 246 -0.37 17.53 10.98
CA ARG A 246 -1.44 16.85 10.27
C ARG A 246 -2.75 17.60 10.47
N ALA A 247 -3.49 17.84 9.39
CA ALA A 247 -4.87 18.28 9.50
C ALA A 247 -5.72 17.13 10.07
N VAL A 248 -6.47 17.42 11.14
CA VAL A 248 -7.44 16.50 11.76
C VAL A 248 -8.76 16.59 11.03
#